data_AF-A0A959V2F1-F1
#
_entry.id   AF-A0A959V2F1-F1
#
_cell.length_a   1.000
_cell.length_b   1.000
_cell.length_c   1.000
_cell.angle_alpha   90.00
_cell.angle_beta   90.00
_cell.angle_gamma   90.00
#
_symmetry.space_group_name_H-M   'P 1'
#
loop_
_entity.id
_entity.type
_entity.pdbx_description
1 polymer ?
#
loop_
_entity_poly.entity_id
_entity_poly.type
_entity_poly.pdbx_seq_one_letter_code
_entity_poly.pdbx_strand_id
1 'polypeptide(L)' 'FDCDFNQMLDLPLARQAPQHVRDFDREALERRAIRVSQHCYGCTAGAGSSCQGEVA' A
#
# COMPACT_ATOMS: atom_id res chain seq x y z
N PHE A 1 -1.58 3.25 -4.98
CA PHE A 1 -0.47 2.38 -4.53
C PHE A 1 -0.92 1.64 -3.27
N ASP A 2 -0.34 0.47 -2.98
CA ASP A 2 -0.73 -0.34 -1.80
C ASP A 2 0.09 -0.03 -0.53
N CYS A 3 1.28 0.56 -0.68
CA CYS A 3 2.11 1.05 0.42
C CYS A 3 2.94 2.24 -0.09
N ASP A 4 3.42 3.11 0.80
CA ASP A 4 4.20 4.30 0.42
C ASP A 4 5.47 3.94 -0.34
N PHE A 5 6.14 2.85 0.04
CA PHE A 5 7.31 2.36 -0.68
C PHE A 5 6.99 1.80 -2.07
N ASN A 6 5.77 1.30 -2.31
CA ASN A 6 5.34 0.96 -3.67
C ASN A 6 5.19 2.23 -4.51
N GLN A 7 4.79 3.36 -3.92
CA GLN A 7 4.79 4.64 -4.61
C GLN A 7 6.22 5.12 -4.91
N MET A 8 7.14 5.03 -3.95
CA MET A 8 8.54 5.41 -4.15
C MET A 8 9.22 4.60 -5.27
N LEU A 9 8.79 3.35 -5.47
CA LEU A 9 9.29 2.44 -6.50
C LEU A 9 8.46 2.47 -7.81
N ASP A 10 7.48 3.37 -7.93
CA ASP A 10 6.58 3.44 -9.08
C ASP A 10 5.90 2.09 -9.41
N LEU A 11 5.48 1.36 -8.37
CA LEU A 11 4.78 0.07 -8.47
C LEU A 11 3.25 0.29 -8.38
N PRO A 12 2.54 0.51 -9.50
CA PRO A 12 1.12 0.83 -9.47
C PRO A 12 0.26 -0.32 -8.94
N LEU A 13 -1.01 -0.01 -8.68
CA LEU A 13 -2.00 -1.03 -8.34
C LEU A 13 -2.09 -2.09 -9.43
N ALA A 14 -2.53 -3.29 -9.07
CA ALA A 14 -2.80 -4.35 -10.03
C ALA A 14 -3.82 -3.85 -11.08
N ARG A 15 -3.67 -4.26 -12.35
CA ARG A 15 -4.49 -3.75 -13.47
C ARG A 15 -5.99 -3.96 -13.30
N GLN A 16 -6.37 -4.94 -12.48
CA GLN A 16 -7.77 -5.24 -12.17
C GLN A 16 -8.38 -4.24 -11.18
N ALA A 17 -7.56 -3.46 -10.47
CA ALA A 17 -8.03 -2.42 -9.56
C ALA A 17 -8.34 -1.13 -10.34
N PRO A 18 -9.32 -0.33 -9.89
CA PRO A 18 -9.57 1.01 -10.41
C PRO A 18 -8.28 1.85 -10.44
N GLN A 19 -7.96 2.41 -11.60
CA GLN A 19 -6.76 3.24 -11.79
C GLN A 19 -7.04 4.73 -11.54
N HIS A 20 -8.30 5.15 -11.69
CA HIS A 20 -8.73 6.52 -11.42
C HIS A 20 -9.92 6.54 -10.44
N VAL A 21 -10.03 7.64 -9.68
CA VAL A 21 -11.11 7.84 -8.69
C VAL A 21 -12.50 7.80 -9.33
N ARG A 22 -12.63 8.21 -10.61
CA ARG A 22 -13.90 8.14 -11.34
C ARG A 22 -14.38 6.72 -11.59
N ASP A 23 -13.47 5.74 -11.57
CA ASP A 23 -13.76 4.33 -11.80
C ASP A 23 -13.96 3.59 -10.46
N PHE A 24 -14.29 4.32 -9.39
CA PHE A 24 -14.46 3.76 -8.06
C PHE A 24 -15.50 2.64 -8.04
N ASP A 25 -15.06 1.45 -7.62
CA ASP A 25 -15.89 0.27 -7.41
C ASP A 25 -15.55 -0.31 -6.04
N ARG A 26 -16.50 -0.18 -5.11
CA ARG A 26 -16.33 -0.68 -3.73
C ARG A 26 -16.13 -2.19 -3.69
N GLU A 27 -16.90 -2.95 -4.46
CA GLU A 27 -16.92 -4.40 -4.39
C GLU A 27 -15.63 -5.00 -4.98
N ALA A 28 -15.12 -4.39 -6.05
CA ALA A 28 -13.82 -4.73 -6.61
C ALA A 28 -12.66 -4.37 -5.66
N LEU A 29 -12.75 -3.23 -4.97
CA LEU A 29 -11.73 -2.81 -4.00
C LEU A 29 -11.70 -3.68 -2.75
N GLU A 30 -12.85 -4.14 -2.26
CA GLU A 30 -12.94 -5.03 -1.09
C GLU A 30 -12.38 -6.43 -1.37
N ARG A 31 -12.50 -6.92 -2.60
CA ARG A 31 -12.07 -8.28 -2.98
C ARG A 31 -10.65 -8.38 -3.52
N ARG A 32 -9.96 -7.26 -3.77
CA ARG A 32 -8.62 -7.30 -4.34
C ARG A 32 -7.58 -7.72 -3.31
N ALA A 33 -6.52 -8.38 -3.78
CA ALA A 33 -5.33 -8.61 -2.96
C ALA A 33 -4.51 -7.32 -2.83
N ILE A 34 -4.11 -6.98 -1.60
CA ILE A 34 -3.18 -5.89 -1.32
C ILE A 34 -1.74 -6.40 -1.55
N ARG A 35 -0.98 -5.73 -2.42
CA ARG A 35 0.39 -6.14 -2.76
C ARG A 35 1.39 -5.52 -1.81
N VAL A 36 1.87 -6.33 -0.87
CA VAL A 36 2.95 -6.01 0.06
C VAL A 36 4.23 -6.76 -0.30
N SER A 37 5.37 -6.25 0.14
CA SER A 37 6.71 -6.84 -0.02
C SER A 37 7.61 -6.40 1.12
N GLN A 38 8.84 -6.93 1.20
CA GLN A 38 9.81 -6.60 2.26
C GLN A 38 10.02 -5.09 2.43
N HIS A 39 10.10 -4.34 1.34
CA HIS A 39 10.24 -2.88 1.37
C HIS A 39 9.02 -2.14 1.94
N CYS A 40 7.82 -2.70 1.88
CA CYS A 40 6.63 -2.08 2.51
C CYS A 40 6.73 -2.08 4.04
N TYR A 41 7.58 -2.95 4.60
CA TYR A 41 7.91 -2.98 6.03
C TYR A 41 9.17 -2.17 6.36
N GLY A 42 9.72 -1.40 5.41
CA GLY A 42 10.92 -0.58 5.63
C GLY A 42 10.77 0.48 6.72
N CYS A 43 9.54 0.69 7.20
CA CYS A 43 9.16 1.54 8.31
C CYS A 43 8.90 0.76 9.61
N THR A 44 9.59 -0.34 9.87
CA THR A 44 9.64 -0.93 11.23
C THR A 44 10.59 -0.12 12.09
N ALA A 45 10.26 1.13 12.42
CA ALA A 45 11.01 1.90 13.40
C ALA A 45 10.70 1.33 14.78
N GLY A 46 11.51 0.38 15.23
CA GLY A 46 11.60 0.05 16.65
C GLY A 46 11.96 1.33 17.41
N ALA A 47 11.01 1.82 18.21
CA ALA A 47 11.14 2.93 19.17
C ALA A 47 12.20 4.01 18.83
N GLY A 48 11.87 4.99 17.97
CA GLY A 48 12.60 6.27 17.98
C GLY A 48 12.98 6.93 16.65
N SER A 49 12.59 6.41 15.48
CA SER A 49 12.73 7.13 14.21
C SER A 49 11.36 7.60 13.71
N SER A 50 11.33 8.70 12.96
CA SER A 50 10.21 9.57 12.58
C SER A 50 8.99 8.94 11.87
N CYS A 51 8.84 7.63 11.87
CA CYS A 51 7.78 6.91 11.20
C CYS A 51 7.26 5.81 12.15
N GLN A 52 6.29 6.19 12.99
CA GLN A 52 5.76 5.41 14.11
C GLN A 52 4.74 4.35 13.63
N GLY A 53 5.22 3.24 13.07
CA GLY A 53 4.41 2.03 12.93
C GLY A 53 4.46 1.21 14.22
N GLU A 54 3.37 1.19 14.99
CA GLU A 54 3.20 0.32 16.17
C GLU A 54 2.47 -0.97 15.74
N VAL A 55 3.06 -2.12 16.02
CA VAL A 55 2.37 -3.42 15.98
C VAL A 55 2.02 -3.79 17.43
N ALA A 56 0.86 -3.29 17.87
CA ALA A 56 0.19 -3.76 19.07
C ALA A 56 -0.82 -4.86 18.72
#